data_AF-A0A1M4W9B5-F1
#
_entry.id   AF-A0A1M4W9B5-F1
#
_cell.length_a   1.000
_cell.length_b   1.000
_cell.length_c   1.000
_cell.angle_alpha   90.00
_cell.angle_beta   90.00
_cell.angle_gamma   90.00
#
_symmetry.space_group_name_H-M   'P 1'
#
loop_
_entity.id
_entity.type
_entity.pdbx_description
1 polymer ?
#
loop_
_entity_poly.entity_id
_entity_poly.type
_entity_poly.pdbx_seq_one_letter_code
_entity_poly.pdbx_strand_id
1 'polypeptide(L)'
;MKLKEREISQILQKMHVGEPFLFSTKEAEKQIEVDRIFKGLDEAWVIRFNGEQIMIKDIEVAVKFISRHSGMELRQVVDRQFSELEEIIDLGEY
;
A
#
# COMPACT_ATOMS: atom_id res chain seq x y z
N MET A 1 -7.68 -12.35 12.14
CA MET A 1 -7.23 -11.27 11.23
C MET A 1 -8.43 -10.84 10.40
N LYS A 2 -8.76 -9.55 10.37
CA LYS A 2 -9.94 -9.04 9.62
C LYS A 2 -9.65 -9.06 8.12
N LEU A 3 -10.68 -9.20 7.26
CA LEU A 3 -10.52 -9.26 5.79
C LEU A 3 -9.66 -8.10 5.25
N LYS A 4 -9.94 -6.89 5.74
CA LYS A 4 -9.23 -5.64 5.45
C LYS A 4 -7.72 -5.71 5.74
N GLU A 5 -7.33 -6.30 6.87
CA GLU A 5 -5.92 -6.42 7.27
C GLU A 5 -5.18 -7.39 6.35
N ARG A 6 -5.86 -8.44 5.87
CA ARG A 6 -5.30 -9.39 4.92
C ARG A 6 -5.04 -8.74 3.55
N GLU A 7 -5.97 -7.92 3.07
CA GLU A 7 -5.80 -7.17 1.81
C GLU A 7 -4.63 -6.18 1.91
N ILE A 8 -4.58 -5.37 2.97
CA ILE A 8 -3.47 -4.44 3.21
C ILE A 8 -2.14 -5.20 3.30
N SER A 9 -2.10 -6.32 4.01
CA SER A 9 -0.89 -7.15 4.11
C SER A 9 -0.41 -7.65 2.75
N GLN A 10 -1.31 -8.06 1.87
CA GLN A 10 -0.95 -8.50 0.51
C GLN A 10 -0.41 -7.35 -0.33
N ILE A 11 -1.00 -6.15 -0.21
CA ILE A 11 -0.49 -4.95 -0.88
C ILE A 11 0.92 -4.63 -0.41
N LEU A 12 1.14 -4.53 0.91
CA LEU A 12 2.45 -4.19 1.47
C LEU A 12 3.56 -5.19 1.10
N GLN A 13 3.23 -6.49 0.97
CA GLN A 13 4.17 -7.52 0.55
C GLN A 13 4.55 -7.42 -0.93
N LYS A 14 3.60 -7.00 -1.78
CA LYS A 14 3.79 -6.84 -3.23
C LYS A 14 4.38 -5.50 -3.63
N MET A 15 4.40 -4.51 -2.73
CA MET A 15 5.02 -3.20 -3.00
C MET A 15 6.50 -3.35 -3.33
N HIS A 16 6.92 -2.70 -4.40
CA HIS A 16 8.34 -2.52 -4.68
C HIS A 16 8.95 -1.43 -3.81
N VAL A 17 10.26 -1.49 -3.61
CA VAL A 17 10.99 -0.48 -2.84
C VAL A 17 11.11 0.80 -3.65
N GLY A 18 10.79 1.92 -3.02
CA GLY A 18 10.81 3.24 -3.67
C GLY A 18 9.57 3.57 -4.50
N GLU A 19 8.56 2.69 -4.54
CA GLU A 19 7.26 2.95 -5.17
C GLU A 19 6.20 3.18 -4.07
N PRO A 20 5.78 4.44 -3.84
CA PRO A 20 4.77 4.75 -2.83
C PRO A 20 3.39 4.22 -3.24
N PHE A 21 2.67 3.66 -2.27
CA PHE A 21 1.29 3.24 -2.41
C PHE A 21 0.36 4.15 -1.59
N LEU A 22 -0.77 4.55 -2.18
CA LEU A 22 -1.74 5.45 -1.55
C LEU A 22 -2.98 4.67 -1.09
N PHE A 23 -3.28 4.72 0.20
CA PHE A 23 -4.53 4.20 0.75
C PHE A 23 -5.51 5.35 1.00
N SER A 24 -6.75 5.19 0.53
CA SER A 24 -7.83 6.14 0.80
C SER A 24 -8.28 6.08 2.27
N THR A 25 -8.57 7.24 2.85
CA THR A 25 -9.20 7.34 4.17
C THR A 25 -10.70 7.58 4.08
N LYS A 26 -11.40 7.73 5.22
CA LYS A 26 -12.82 8.11 5.23
C LYS A 26 -13.04 9.56 4.78
N GLU A 27 -12.01 10.38 4.83
CA GLU A 27 -12.03 11.77 4.39
C GLU A 27 -11.42 11.79 2.98
N ALA A 28 -12.21 12.19 1.98
CA ALA A 28 -11.83 12.08 0.56
C ALA A 28 -10.54 12.85 0.20
N GLU A 29 -10.21 13.89 0.97
CA GLU A 29 -9.02 14.71 0.77
C GLU A 29 -7.78 14.19 1.53
N LYS A 30 -7.93 13.13 2.33
CA LYS A 30 -6.85 12.55 3.11
C LYS A 30 -6.49 11.17 2.59
N GLN A 31 -5.20 11.01 2.31
CA GLN A 31 -4.61 9.75 1.87
C GLN A 31 -3.51 9.34 2.86
N ILE A 32 -3.32 8.03 2.99
CA ILE A 32 -2.18 7.46 3.71
C ILE A 32 -1.20 7.03 2.64
N GLU A 33 -0.05 7.67 2.59
CA GLU A 33 1.03 7.29 1.70
C GLU A 33 1.94 6.30 2.42
N VAL A 34 2.28 5.21 1.76
CA VAL A 34 3.13 4.17 2.32
C VAL A 34 4.25 3.91 1.33
N ASP A 35 5.49 3.99 1.80
CA ASP A 35 6.69 3.64 1.05
C ASP A 35 7.32 2.39 1.66
N ARG A 36 7.69 1.41 0.83
CA ARG A 36 8.60 0.35 1.25
C ARG A 36 10.04 0.83 1.04
N ILE A 37 10.87 0.70 2.07
CA ILE A 37 12.28 1.08 2.05
C ILE A 37 13.17 -0.06 2.56
N PHE A 38 14.42 -0.09 2.12
CA PHE A 38 15.47 -0.85 2.78
C PHE A 38 16.21 0.05 3.78
N LYS A 39 16.35 -0.44 5.02
CA LYS A 39 17.19 0.15 6.06
C LYS A 39 18.34 -0.81 6.36
N GLY A 40 19.41 -0.71 5.57
CA GLY A 40 20.50 -1.68 5.60
C GLY A 40 20.05 -2.99 4.95
N LEU A 41 20.04 -4.08 5.72
CA LEU A 41 19.55 -5.39 5.28
C LEU A 41 18.08 -5.64 5.63
N ASP A 42 17.48 -4.79 6.46
CA ASP A 42 16.10 -4.93 6.91
C ASP A 42 15.14 -4.12 6.03
N GLU A 43 13.93 -4.61 5.89
CA GLU A 43 12.82 -3.88 5.26
C GLU A 43 12.08 -3.04 6.29
N ALA A 44 11.56 -1.89 5.85
CA ALA A 44 10.67 -1.06 6.65
C ALA A 44 9.63 -0.37 5.76
N TRP A 45 8.54 0.06 6.39
CA TRP A 45 7.48 0.84 5.77
C TRP A 45 7.47 2.23 6.37
N VAL A 46 7.60 3.25 5.52
CA VAL A 46 7.42 4.65 5.90
C VAL A 46 5.98 5.01 5.58
N ILE A 47 5.22 5.40 6.60
CA ILE A 47 3.83 5.81 6.47
C ILE A 47 3.77 7.32 6.68
N ARG A 48 3.21 8.05 5.70
CA ARG A 48 2.94 9.49 5.80
C ARG A 48 1.43 9.71 5.87
N PHE A 49 0.98 10.40 6.91
CA PHE A 49 -0.44 10.68 7.12
C PHE A 49 -0.61 11.95 7.97
N ASN A 50 -1.49 12.88 7.55
CA ASN A 50 -1.77 14.14 8.26
C ASN A 50 -0.53 14.98 8.62
N GLY A 51 0.50 14.96 7.76
CA GLY A 51 1.76 15.68 8.02
C GLY A 51 2.71 14.98 8.99
N GLU A 52 2.33 13.82 9.54
CA GLU A 52 3.21 12.97 10.31
C GLU A 52 3.85 11.89 9.43
N GLN A 53 5.10 11.54 9.75
CA GLN A 53 5.83 10.44 9.11
C GLN A 53 6.27 9.43 10.16
N ILE A 54 5.92 8.16 9.96
CA ILE A 54 6.22 7.07 10.88
C ILE A 54 6.95 5.97 10.13
N MET A 55 8.07 5.49 10.66
CA MET A 55 8.79 4.33 10.13
C MET A 55 8.47 3.10 10.97
N ILE A 56 7.96 2.05 10.32
CA ILE A 56 7.55 0.80 10.96
C ILE A 56 8.30 -0.36 10.31
N LYS A 57 9.01 -1.15 11.13
CA LYS A 57 9.75 -2.33 10.65
C LYS A 57 8.89 -3.60 10.60
N ASP A 58 7.85 -3.65 11.42
CA ASP A 58 6.99 -4.81 11.54
C ASP A 58 5.77 -4.64 10.62
N ILE A 59 5.63 -5.55 9.66
CA ILE A 59 4.54 -5.50 8.67
C ILE A 59 3.16 -5.60 9.34
N GLU A 60 2.99 -6.37 10.41
CA GLU A 60 1.71 -6.45 11.12
C GLU A 60 1.35 -5.13 11.80
N VAL A 61 2.35 -4.42 12.33
CA VAL A 61 2.15 -3.09 12.94
C VAL A 61 1.76 -2.08 11.86
N ALA A 62 2.40 -2.13 10.68
CA ALA A 62 2.05 -1.29 9.54
C ALA A 62 0.62 -1.57 9.05
N VAL A 63 0.25 -2.85 8.90
CA VAL A 63 -1.10 -3.28 8.53
C VAL A 63 -2.14 -2.77 9.53
N LYS A 64 -1.88 -2.90 10.84
CA LYS A 64 -2.80 -2.42 11.89
C LYS A 64 -2.95 -0.90 11.85
N PHE A 65 -1.87 -0.15 11.60
CA PHE A 65 -1.92 1.30 11.47
C PHE A 65 -2.79 1.72 10.29
N ILE A 66 -2.53 1.15 9.10
CA ILE A 66 -3.27 1.49 7.88
C ILE A 66 -4.72 1.06 8.02
N SER A 67 -5.00 -0.14 8.53
CA SER A 67 -6.36 -0.65 8.73
C SER A 67 -7.21 0.25 9.63
N ARG A 68 -6.60 0.85 10.65
CA ARG A 68 -7.26 1.77 11.59
C ARG A 68 -7.62 3.12 10.96
N HIS A 69 -6.77 3.63 10.06
CA HIS A 69 -6.94 4.98 9.49
C HIS A 69 -7.54 4.98 8.07
N SER A 70 -7.44 3.87 7.34
CA SER A 70 -8.05 3.73 6.01
C SER A 70 -9.57 3.68 6.10
N GLY A 71 -10.25 4.23 5.07
CA GLY A 71 -11.68 4.13 4.90
C GLY A 71 -12.13 2.68 4.74
N MET A 72 -13.43 2.42 4.90
CA MET A 72 -13.98 1.06 4.78
C MET A 72 -13.99 0.53 3.33
N GLU A 73 -13.58 1.36 2.36
CA GLU A 73 -13.65 1.09 0.93
C GLU A 73 -12.27 0.89 0.30
N LEU A 74 -11.58 -0.21 0.67
CA LEU A 74 -10.35 -0.64 -0.04
C LEU A 74 -10.63 -1.13 -1.48
N ARG A 75 -11.89 -1.44 -1.80
CA ARG A 75 -12.29 -2.03 -3.09
C ARG A 75 -12.14 -1.11 -4.29
N GLN A 76 -12.06 0.22 -4.12
CA GLN A 76 -12.04 1.14 -5.27
C GLN A 76 -10.63 1.57 -5.72
N VAL A 77 -9.58 1.26 -4.95
CA VAL A 77 -8.20 1.69 -5.29
C VAL A 77 -7.43 0.61 -6.06
N VAL A 78 -7.73 -0.66 -5.82
CA VAL A 78 -7.04 -1.78 -6.51
C VAL A 78 -7.33 -1.76 -8.01
N ASP A 79 -8.55 -1.48 -8.45
CA ASP A 79 -8.86 -1.45 -9.89
C ASP A 79 -8.11 -0.34 -10.66
N ARG A 80 -7.84 0.82 -10.03
CA ARG A 80 -7.20 1.94 -10.76
C ARG A 80 -5.68 1.84 -10.89
N GLN A 81 -4.99 1.13 -9.99
CA GLN A 81 -3.53 0.96 -10.08
C GLN A 81 -3.11 -0.39 -10.68
N PHE A 82 -4.00 -1.39 -10.71
CA PHE A 82 -3.68 -2.70 -11.30
C PHE A 82 -4.17 -2.88 -12.75
N SER A 83 -5.10 -2.05 -13.27
CA SER A 83 -5.44 -2.09 -14.70
C SER A 83 -4.30 -1.64 -15.63
N GLU A 84 -3.28 -0.94 -15.12
CA GLU A 84 -2.07 -0.62 -15.91
C GLU A 84 -1.04 -1.77 -15.92
N LEU A 85 -1.24 -2.84 -15.14
CA LEU A 85 -0.32 -3.98 -15.03
C LEU A 85 -0.77 -5.23 -15.79
N GLU A 86 -1.97 -5.25 -16.37
CA GLU A 86 -2.48 -6.36 -17.21
C GLU A 86 -2.39 -6.10 -18.73
N GLU A 87 -1.72 -5.02 -19.18
CA GLU A 87 -1.56 -4.72 -20.62
C GLU A 87 -0.13 -4.92 -21.16
N ILE A 88 0.64 -5.85 -20.59
CA ILE A 88 1.89 -6.33 -21.22
C ILE A 88 1.89 -7.86 -21.25
N ILE A 89 1.22 -8.41 -22.26
CA ILE A 89 1.51 -9.61 -23.09
C ILE A 89 0.35 -9.56 -24.10
N ASP A 90 0.53 -9.03 -25.30
CA ASP A 90 1.05 -9.83 -26.41
C ASP A 90 1.54 -8.89 -27.53
N LEU A 91 2.85 -8.69 -27.62
CA LEU A 91 3.49 -8.15 -28.82
C LEU A 91 4.59 -9.12 -29.23
N GLY A 92 4.31 -9.85 -30.31
CA GLY A 92 5.26 -10.69 -31.04
C GLY A 92 4.68 -12.08 -31.32
N GLU A 93 4.54 -12.56 -32.55
CA GLU A 93 4.73 -12.07 -33.91
C GLU A 93 4.34 -13.27 -34.80
N TYR A 94 3.70 -13.02 -35.94
CA TYR A 94 3.59 -13.90 -37.14
C TYR A 94 2.91 -15.28 -37.06
#